data_AF-S7VD10-F1
#
_entry.id   AF-S7VD10-F1
#
_cell.length_a   1.000
_cell.length_b   1.000
_cell.length_c   1.000
_cell.angle_alpha   90.00
_cell.angle_beta   90.00
_cell.angle_gamma   90.00
#
_symmetry.space_group_name_H-M   'P 1'
#
loop_
_entity.id
_entity.type
_entity.pdbx_description
1 polymer ?
#
loop_
_entity_poly.entity_id
_entity_poly.type
_entity_poly.pdbx_seq_one_letter_code
_entity_poly.pdbx_strand_id
1 'polypeptide(L)'
;MTSEYTSLDSLIEDPGRRRFLGFGAAAGAVLAAAAVVPSAARAAAKAKAASLDECLSLSQQQMAARAPAVKQGMAYLRSAANTVRDAKARAVVTALLDDPVPSLAGPLADAGNRRAVYDELVGQGLLKDVAFEAFLPPVAEGGRASQPFMSSTGSGWTSHHAYPGGLVTHTAANLHISEAIYASYKDVYGFALDRDTVVVSQMLHDLHKPWVFQWEGSGACRTELSLAGTGEHHVLGVAESIVRGVPARMVVAQACAHNHPGSPADEAQVVGWLKAASIIVGVDPEKAGLLAPGGATLPLPRRMEGFVCHLGDHDWVFTVPAAKAMIAELGDLAKERYGIDDVSASSKHFNNFRNYVFSQATIESLYETYAVKGRAGFASAVAGVVRPA
;
A
#
# COMPACT_ATOMS: atom_id res chain seq x y z
N MET A 1 2.46 -67.50 -16.65
CA MET A 1 3.48 -67.76 -17.70
C MET A 1 2.73 -67.72 -19.02
N THR A 2 2.93 -66.84 -20.01
CA THR A 2 4.00 -65.92 -20.45
C THR A 2 3.31 -64.93 -21.42
N SER A 3 3.39 -63.61 -21.22
CA SER A 3 4.21 -62.64 -21.98
C SER A 3 4.05 -62.70 -23.51
N GLU A 4 3.51 -61.63 -24.12
CA GLU A 4 4.07 -60.99 -25.32
C GLU A 4 3.91 -59.46 -25.25
N TYR A 5 5.05 -58.78 -25.37
CA TYR A 5 5.25 -57.34 -25.45
C TYR A 5 5.12 -56.89 -26.90
N THR A 6 4.42 -55.79 -27.18
CA THR A 6 4.51 -55.08 -28.48
C THR A 6 5.38 -53.84 -28.31
N SER A 7 6.36 -53.67 -29.20
CA SER A 7 7.47 -52.70 -29.13
C SER A 7 7.06 -51.24 -29.38
N LEU A 8 7.80 -50.34 -28.73
CA LEU A 8 7.63 -48.88 -28.66
C LEU A 8 8.01 -48.07 -29.92
N ASP A 9 8.15 -48.70 -31.09
CA ASP A 9 8.74 -48.08 -32.29
C ASP A 9 7.74 -47.66 -33.40
N SER A 10 6.44 -47.52 -33.12
CA SER A 10 5.44 -47.16 -34.15
C SER A 10 4.67 -45.84 -33.95
N LEU A 11 5.20 -44.89 -33.16
CA LEU A 11 4.52 -43.61 -32.90
C LEU A 11 5.28 -42.36 -33.37
N ILE A 12 6.24 -42.50 -34.28
CA ILE A 12 6.94 -41.35 -34.90
C ILE A 12 6.36 -41.12 -36.30
N GLU A 13 5.28 -40.35 -36.40
CA GLU A 13 4.93 -39.51 -37.56
C GLU A 13 3.59 -38.78 -37.29
N ASP A 14 3.59 -37.77 -36.40
CA ASP A 14 2.47 -36.83 -36.29
C ASP A 14 2.94 -35.39 -36.62
N PRO A 15 2.47 -34.79 -37.74
CA PRO A 15 2.71 -33.40 -38.13
C PRO A 15 2.25 -32.34 -37.10
N GLY A 16 1.46 -32.71 -36.09
CA GLY A 16 0.93 -31.80 -35.06
C GLY A 16 1.99 -31.15 -34.15
N ARG A 17 3.18 -31.75 -33.97
CA ARG A 17 4.23 -31.21 -33.08
C ARG A 17 5.03 -30.05 -33.65
N ARG A 18 5.12 -29.89 -34.97
CA ARG A 18 5.82 -28.73 -35.58
C ARG A 18 5.03 -27.43 -35.45
N ARG A 19 3.70 -27.51 -35.27
CA ARG A 19 2.86 -26.33 -35.00
C ARG A 19 2.90 -25.88 -33.54
N PHE A 20 3.24 -26.79 -32.62
CA PHE A 20 3.43 -26.49 -31.20
C PHE A 20 4.71 -25.68 -30.93
N LEU A 21 5.78 -25.93 -31.71
CA LEU A 21 7.02 -25.17 -31.61
C LEU A 21 6.96 -23.79 -32.31
N GLY A 22 5.97 -23.55 -33.18
CA GLY A 22 5.75 -22.25 -33.84
C GLY A 22 5.00 -21.22 -32.98
N PHE A 23 4.19 -21.68 -32.01
CA PHE A 23 3.47 -20.78 -31.09
C PHE A 23 4.27 -20.42 -29.82
N GLY A 24 5.31 -21.19 -29.48
CA GLY A 24 6.20 -20.90 -28.35
C GLY A 24 7.08 -19.65 -28.54
N ALA A 25 7.31 -19.23 -29.79
CA ALA A 25 8.17 -18.07 -30.09
C ALA A 25 7.45 -16.71 -29.98
N ALA A 26 6.11 -16.68 -30.03
CA ALA A 26 5.34 -15.43 -29.93
C ALA A 26 4.89 -15.09 -28.50
N ALA A 27 4.81 -16.09 -27.60
CA ALA A 27 4.51 -15.89 -26.18
C ALA A 27 5.74 -15.44 -25.37
N GLY A 28 6.95 -15.63 -25.89
CA GLY A 28 8.21 -15.26 -25.22
C GLY A 28 8.57 -13.77 -25.25
N ALA A 29 7.80 -12.92 -25.94
CA ALA A 29 8.13 -11.50 -26.11
C ALA A 29 7.56 -10.56 -25.03
N VAL A 30 6.63 -11.02 -24.18
CA VAL A 30 6.01 -10.17 -23.14
C VAL A 30 6.64 -10.35 -21.75
N LEU A 31 7.45 -11.40 -21.53
CA LEU A 31 8.22 -11.59 -20.29
C LEU A 31 9.56 -10.83 -20.27
N ALA A 32 9.88 -10.07 -21.31
CA ALA A 32 11.12 -9.29 -21.40
C ALA A 32 11.07 -7.90 -20.70
N ALA A 33 10.00 -7.59 -19.96
CA ALA A 33 9.94 -6.40 -19.09
C ALA A 33 10.29 -6.70 -17.62
N ALA A 34 10.55 -7.96 -17.25
CA ALA A 34 11.17 -8.31 -15.96
C ALA A 34 12.71 -8.19 -16.01
N ALA A 35 13.23 -7.35 -16.91
CA ALA A 35 14.65 -7.02 -16.97
C ALA A 35 15.01 -6.25 -15.69
N VAL A 36 15.53 -7.00 -14.72
CA VAL A 36 16.45 -6.59 -13.65
C VAL A 36 16.24 -5.14 -13.25
N VAL A 37 15.36 -4.89 -12.28
CA VAL A 37 15.48 -3.68 -11.48
C VAL A 37 16.74 -3.89 -10.63
N PRO A 38 17.88 -3.20 -10.89
CA PRO A 38 18.90 -3.12 -9.85
C PRO A 38 18.20 -2.42 -8.69
N SER A 39 18.16 -3.04 -7.51
CA SER A 39 17.48 -2.41 -6.37
C SER A 39 17.99 -0.98 -6.23
N ALA A 40 17.12 0.02 -6.31
CA ALA A 40 17.53 1.41 -6.10
C ALA A 40 18.11 1.61 -4.69
N ALA A 41 17.81 0.68 -3.75
CA ALA A 41 18.49 0.53 -2.48
C ALA A 41 20.03 0.34 -2.62
N ARG A 42 20.51 -0.36 -3.65
CA ARG A 42 21.95 -0.47 -3.96
C ARG A 42 22.49 0.76 -4.71
N ALA A 43 21.63 1.53 -5.39
CA ALA A 43 22.03 2.77 -6.08
C ALA A 43 22.33 3.95 -5.13
N ALA A 44 21.95 3.85 -3.85
CA ALA A 44 22.37 4.77 -2.80
C ALA A 44 23.91 4.89 -2.68
N ALA A 45 24.67 3.91 -3.19
CA ALA A 45 26.13 3.89 -3.18
C ALA A 45 26.83 5.02 -3.98
N LYS A 46 26.10 5.88 -4.72
CA LYS A 46 26.69 7.03 -5.45
C LYS A 46 26.31 8.41 -4.91
N ALA A 47 25.37 8.52 -3.98
CA ALA A 47 25.00 9.80 -3.39
C ALA A 47 25.94 10.14 -2.22
N LYS A 48 26.35 11.40 -2.08
CA LYS A 48 27.14 11.85 -0.93
C LYS A 48 26.26 11.80 0.32
N ALA A 49 26.72 11.12 1.37
CA ALA A 49 26.07 11.07 2.67
C ALA A 49 25.83 12.49 3.24
N ALA A 50 24.61 12.76 3.72
CA ALA A 50 24.24 14.03 4.33
C ALA A 50 25.02 14.24 5.64
N SER A 51 25.19 15.49 6.08
CA SER A 51 25.57 15.72 7.49
C SER A 51 24.37 15.48 8.41
N LEU A 52 24.63 15.29 9.70
CA LEU A 52 23.56 15.22 10.70
C LEU A 52 22.72 16.51 10.72
N ASP A 53 23.36 17.69 10.70
CA ASP A 53 22.64 18.97 10.67
C ASP A 53 21.72 19.11 9.44
N GLU A 54 22.20 18.70 8.26
CA GLU A 54 21.39 18.70 7.05
C GLU A 54 20.18 17.79 7.24
N CYS A 55 20.41 16.54 7.66
CA CYS A 55 19.36 15.57 7.95
C CYS A 55 18.28 16.13 8.90
N LEU A 56 18.70 16.77 10.01
CA LEU A 56 17.79 17.28 11.03
C LEU A 56 16.99 18.52 10.56
N SER A 57 17.50 19.25 9.56
CA SER A 57 16.86 20.45 9.01
C SER A 57 15.78 20.19 7.96
N LEU A 58 15.74 18.98 7.37
CA LEU A 58 14.83 18.68 6.26
C LEU A 58 13.39 18.48 6.74
N SER A 59 12.44 18.90 5.91
CA SER A 59 11.05 18.47 6.03
C SER A 59 10.85 17.07 5.47
N GLN A 60 9.81 16.36 5.91
CA GLN A 60 9.47 15.03 5.43
C GLN A 60 9.27 14.98 3.91
N GLN A 61 8.70 16.04 3.33
CA GLN A 61 8.60 16.18 1.87
C GLN A 61 9.97 16.27 1.19
N GLN A 62 10.91 17.04 1.75
CA GLN A 62 12.27 17.13 1.21
C GLN A 62 13.03 15.81 1.35
N MET A 63 12.84 15.07 2.45
CA MET A 63 13.43 13.73 2.65
C MET A 63 12.96 12.76 1.55
N ALA A 64 11.63 12.66 1.37
CA ALA A 64 11.03 11.80 0.36
C ALA A 64 11.40 12.19 -1.08
N ALA A 65 11.47 13.49 -1.37
CA ALA A 65 11.89 13.99 -2.68
C ALA A 65 13.35 13.68 -3.02
N ARG A 66 14.21 13.42 -2.02
CA ARG A 66 15.60 12.99 -2.23
C ARG A 66 15.73 11.48 -2.44
N ALA A 67 14.86 10.70 -1.81
CA ALA A 67 14.92 9.25 -1.75
C ALA A 67 14.83 8.56 -3.13
N PRO A 68 15.83 7.73 -3.51
CA PRO A 68 15.80 6.98 -4.76
C PRO A 68 14.62 6.02 -4.88
N ALA A 69 14.29 5.28 -3.81
CA ALA A 69 13.19 4.32 -3.79
C ALA A 69 11.83 4.99 -4.01
N VAL A 70 11.64 6.19 -3.43
CA VAL A 70 10.42 6.99 -3.64
C VAL A 70 10.29 7.46 -5.09
N LYS A 71 11.37 7.97 -5.70
CA LYS A 71 11.36 8.38 -7.11
C LYS A 71 11.02 7.21 -8.03
N GLN A 72 11.64 6.06 -7.79
CA GLN A 72 11.39 4.85 -8.56
C GLN A 72 9.96 4.35 -8.38
N GLY A 73 9.47 4.27 -7.14
CA GLY A 73 8.13 3.84 -6.83
C GLY A 73 7.08 4.77 -7.46
N MET A 74 7.26 6.09 -7.37
CA MET A 74 6.37 7.05 -8.04
C MET A 74 6.37 6.86 -9.56
N ALA A 75 7.53 6.66 -10.19
CA ALA A 75 7.60 6.40 -11.62
C ALA A 75 6.88 5.10 -12.01
N TYR A 76 7.06 4.03 -11.22
CA TYR A 76 6.37 2.76 -11.41
C TYR A 76 4.85 2.89 -11.25
N LEU A 77 4.38 3.49 -10.16
CA LEU A 77 2.95 3.70 -9.90
C LEU A 77 2.30 4.54 -11.00
N ARG A 78 2.95 5.61 -11.46
CA ARG A 78 2.47 6.42 -12.60
C ARG A 78 2.41 5.60 -13.88
N SER A 79 3.43 4.79 -14.16
CA SER A 79 3.43 3.91 -15.31
C SER A 79 2.29 2.90 -15.24
N ALA A 80 2.06 2.29 -14.08
CA ALA A 80 0.98 1.32 -13.89
C ALA A 80 -0.41 1.97 -14.05
N ALA A 81 -0.63 3.15 -13.45
CA ALA A 81 -1.86 3.92 -13.63
C ALA A 81 -2.16 4.19 -15.11
N ASN A 82 -1.14 4.54 -15.90
CA ASN A 82 -1.28 4.78 -17.34
C ASN A 82 -1.70 3.53 -18.13
N THR A 83 -1.51 2.32 -17.58
CA THR A 83 -1.97 1.07 -18.22
C THR A 83 -3.43 0.70 -17.92
N VAL A 84 -4.06 1.37 -16.94
CA VAL A 84 -5.49 1.15 -16.62
C VAL A 84 -6.33 1.57 -17.82
N ARG A 85 -7.20 0.69 -18.32
CA ARG A 85 -8.01 0.92 -19.52
C ARG A 85 -9.27 1.73 -19.19
N ASP A 86 -9.90 1.47 -18.05
CA ASP A 86 -11.03 2.26 -17.55
C ASP A 86 -10.60 3.72 -17.34
N ALA A 87 -11.09 4.62 -18.20
CA ALA A 87 -10.63 6.00 -18.25
C ALA A 87 -10.96 6.78 -16.97
N LYS A 88 -12.08 6.46 -16.31
CA LYS A 88 -12.49 7.12 -15.08
C LYS A 88 -11.62 6.66 -13.92
N ALA A 89 -11.42 5.34 -13.78
CA ALA A 89 -10.55 4.80 -12.74
C ALA A 89 -9.10 5.28 -12.91
N ARG A 90 -8.58 5.31 -14.14
CA ARG A 90 -7.27 5.88 -14.47
C ARG A 90 -7.17 7.33 -14.01
N ALA A 91 -8.14 8.17 -14.34
CA ALA A 91 -8.14 9.58 -13.94
C ALA A 91 -8.15 9.76 -12.42
N VAL A 92 -8.94 8.94 -11.70
CA VAL A 92 -8.98 8.98 -10.22
C VAL A 92 -7.64 8.59 -9.61
N VAL A 93 -7.05 7.47 -10.03
CA VAL A 93 -5.75 7.01 -9.52
C VAL A 93 -4.66 8.04 -9.79
N THR A 94 -4.59 8.58 -11.02
CA THR A 94 -3.61 9.62 -11.37
C THR A 94 -3.78 10.86 -10.51
N ALA A 95 -5.01 11.35 -10.33
CA ALA A 95 -5.28 12.52 -9.51
C ALA A 95 -4.86 12.33 -8.04
N LEU A 96 -5.12 11.16 -7.46
CA LEU A 96 -4.74 10.86 -6.08
C LEU A 96 -3.22 10.71 -5.87
N LEU A 97 -2.48 10.24 -6.88
CA LEU A 97 -1.02 10.21 -6.84
C LEU A 97 -0.41 11.62 -6.89
N ASP A 98 -1.09 12.56 -7.54
CA ASP A 98 -0.65 13.95 -7.69
C ASP A 98 -1.03 14.82 -6.48
N ASP A 99 -2.30 14.76 -6.09
CA ASP A 99 -2.88 15.60 -5.05
C ASP A 99 -4.00 14.85 -4.31
N PRO A 100 -3.70 14.14 -3.19
CA PRO A 100 -4.65 13.30 -2.48
C PRO A 100 -5.60 14.12 -1.58
N VAL A 101 -6.22 15.18 -2.12
CA VAL A 101 -7.23 15.96 -1.40
C VAL A 101 -8.45 15.07 -1.14
N PRO A 102 -8.88 14.86 0.12
CA PRO A 102 -10.07 14.08 0.40
C PRO A 102 -11.31 14.80 -0.12
N SER A 103 -12.02 14.19 -1.05
CA SER A 103 -13.28 14.70 -1.61
C SER A 103 -14.39 14.66 -0.56
N LEU A 104 -14.26 13.78 0.44
CA LEU A 104 -15.11 13.69 1.62
C LEU A 104 -15.05 14.96 2.50
N ALA A 105 -13.97 15.75 2.44
CA ALA A 105 -13.78 16.90 3.33
C ALA A 105 -14.87 17.97 3.18
N GLY A 106 -15.32 18.23 1.94
CA GLY A 106 -16.35 19.24 1.69
C GLY A 106 -17.70 18.86 2.31
N PRO A 107 -18.29 17.71 1.93
CA PRO A 107 -19.54 17.25 2.53
C PRO A 107 -19.49 17.09 4.05
N LEU A 108 -18.37 16.65 4.61
CA LEU A 108 -18.20 16.45 6.05
C LEU A 108 -17.77 17.73 6.81
N ALA A 109 -17.57 18.86 6.12
CA ALA A 109 -17.38 20.15 6.75
C ALA A 109 -18.70 20.73 7.28
N ASP A 110 -19.84 20.33 6.71
CA ASP A 110 -21.15 20.69 7.25
C ASP A 110 -21.38 19.98 8.60
N ALA A 111 -21.61 20.75 9.66
CA ALA A 111 -21.72 20.22 11.02
C ALA A 111 -22.95 19.31 11.18
N GLY A 112 -24.05 19.59 10.47
CA GLY A 112 -25.27 18.78 10.52
C GLY A 112 -25.05 17.41 9.87
N ASN A 113 -24.51 17.41 8.64
CA ASN A 113 -24.18 16.19 7.91
C ASN A 113 -23.14 15.35 8.67
N ARG A 114 -22.07 15.99 9.15
CA ARG A 114 -21.04 15.32 9.96
C ARG A 114 -21.63 14.67 11.20
N ARG A 115 -22.53 15.36 11.90
CA ARG A 115 -23.22 14.82 13.08
C ARG A 115 -24.11 13.63 12.74
N ALA A 116 -24.87 13.71 11.65
CA ALA A 116 -25.72 12.61 11.20
C ALA A 116 -24.90 11.36 10.85
N VAL A 117 -23.80 11.51 10.11
CA VAL A 117 -22.87 10.40 9.78
C VAL A 117 -22.30 9.78 11.05
N TYR A 118 -21.84 10.60 11.99
CA TYR A 118 -21.31 10.10 13.27
C TYR A 118 -22.35 9.30 14.05
N ASP A 119 -23.57 9.84 14.19
CA ASP A 119 -24.65 9.20 14.94
C ASP A 119 -25.07 7.87 14.32
N GLU A 120 -25.12 7.79 12.99
CA GLU A 120 -25.42 6.56 12.26
C GLU A 120 -24.31 5.50 12.47
N LEU A 121 -23.04 5.89 12.36
CA LEU A 121 -21.92 4.97 12.58
C LEU A 121 -21.91 4.45 14.03
N VAL A 122 -22.19 5.30 15.02
CA VAL A 122 -22.31 4.89 16.43
C VAL A 122 -23.52 3.99 16.63
N GLY A 123 -24.68 4.35 16.08
CA GLY A 123 -25.92 3.59 16.18
C GLY A 123 -25.82 2.17 15.60
N GLN A 124 -25.03 1.99 14.54
CA GLN A 124 -24.72 0.68 13.96
C GLN A 124 -23.53 -0.03 14.64
N GLY A 125 -22.92 0.56 15.67
CA GLY A 125 -21.75 0.00 16.35
C GLY A 125 -20.49 -0.07 15.49
N LEU A 126 -20.44 0.70 14.39
CA LEU A 126 -19.31 0.83 13.48
C LEU A 126 -18.28 1.86 13.97
N LEU A 127 -18.65 2.72 14.93
CA LEU A 127 -17.72 3.62 15.61
C LEU A 127 -17.86 3.44 17.13
N LYS A 128 -16.75 3.12 17.79
CA LYS A 128 -16.68 2.87 19.24
C LYS A 128 -15.48 3.59 19.81
N ASP A 129 -15.64 4.15 21.01
CA ASP A 129 -14.57 4.77 21.79
C ASP A 129 -13.81 5.91 21.06
N VAL A 130 -14.47 6.56 20.11
CA VAL A 130 -13.94 7.71 19.35
C VAL A 130 -14.90 8.88 19.49
N ALA A 131 -14.41 10.02 19.96
CA ALA A 131 -15.20 11.23 20.14
C ALA A 131 -15.60 11.87 18.79
N PHE A 132 -16.72 12.59 18.79
CA PHE A 132 -17.25 13.30 17.61
C PHE A 132 -16.25 14.29 17.00
N GLU A 133 -15.44 14.94 17.82
CA GLU A 133 -14.44 15.91 17.37
C GLU A 133 -13.24 15.22 16.72
N ALA A 134 -13.03 13.93 16.99
CA ALA A 134 -11.84 13.18 16.62
C ALA A 134 -12.05 12.15 15.49
N PHE A 135 -13.29 11.75 15.19
CA PHE A 135 -13.55 10.62 14.27
C PHE A 135 -13.18 10.84 12.80
N LEU A 136 -12.87 12.09 12.41
CA LEU A 136 -12.25 12.36 11.12
C LEU A 136 -10.90 13.04 11.35
N PRO A 137 -9.88 12.73 10.52
CA PRO A 137 -8.64 13.47 10.54
C PRO A 137 -8.86 14.95 10.21
N PRO A 138 -8.02 15.86 10.72
CA PRO A 138 -8.11 17.28 10.37
C PRO A 138 -7.87 17.47 8.88
N VAL A 139 -8.57 18.40 8.24
CA VAL A 139 -8.34 18.75 6.82
C VAL A 139 -7.45 19.98 6.79
N ALA A 140 -6.48 20.05 5.87
CA ALA A 140 -5.67 21.24 5.72
C ALA A 140 -6.51 22.46 5.29
N GLU A 141 -6.11 23.64 5.76
CA GLU A 141 -6.79 24.89 5.44
C GLU A 141 -6.81 25.16 3.93
N GLY A 142 -7.90 25.75 3.44
CA GLY A 142 -8.02 26.17 2.05
C GLY A 142 -8.25 25.04 1.04
N GLY A 143 -8.66 23.85 1.48
CA GLY A 143 -9.04 22.73 0.59
C GLY A 143 -7.85 22.04 -0.08
N ARG A 144 -6.68 22.08 0.55
CA ARG A 144 -5.46 21.38 0.09
C ARG A 144 -5.35 19.98 0.70
N ALA A 145 -4.56 19.11 0.09
CA ALA A 145 -4.18 17.84 0.72
C ALA A 145 -3.36 18.12 1.98
N SER A 146 -3.58 17.35 3.04
CA SER A 146 -2.81 17.47 4.28
C SER A 146 -1.31 17.21 4.06
N GLN A 147 -0.99 16.29 3.15
CA GLN A 147 0.35 16.08 2.63
C GLN A 147 0.31 15.40 1.26
N PRO A 148 1.35 15.56 0.43
CA PRO A 148 1.50 14.82 -0.81
C PRO A 148 1.60 13.30 -0.58
N PHE A 149 1.04 12.51 -1.51
CA PHE A 149 1.18 11.05 -1.53
C PHE A 149 2.66 10.63 -1.43
N MET A 150 3.53 11.32 -2.18
CA MET A 150 4.97 11.01 -2.24
C MET A 150 5.71 11.11 -0.90
N SER A 151 5.18 11.87 0.05
CA SER A 151 5.79 12.10 1.36
C SER A 151 5.06 11.42 2.50
N SER A 152 3.91 10.81 2.23
CA SER A 152 3.12 10.13 3.24
C SER A 152 3.87 8.91 3.78
N THR A 153 3.66 8.64 5.06
CA THR A 153 4.05 7.38 5.69
C THR A 153 3.18 6.23 5.17
N GLY A 154 3.75 5.04 5.11
CA GLY A 154 3.05 3.82 4.70
C GLY A 154 2.26 3.16 5.82
N SER A 155 2.47 3.53 7.08
CA SER A 155 1.62 3.09 8.20
C SER A 155 1.81 3.99 9.44
N GLY A 156 1.18 3.61 10.56
CA GLY A 156 1.36 4.27 11.85
C GLY A 156 2.81 4.22 12.35
N TRP A 157 3.15 5.17 13.23
CA TRP A 157 4.54 5.54 13.57
C TRP A 157 5.47 4.38 13.98
N THR A 158 4.93 3.35 14.63
CA THR A 158 5.69 2.19 15.15
C THR A 158 5.57 0.94 14.27
N SER A 159 5.01 1.07 13.07
CA SER A 159 4.74 -0.04 12.15
C SER A 159 5.64 0.02 10.90
N HIS A 160 5.33 -0.78 9.89
CA HIS A 160 6.09 -0.97 8.66
C HIS A 160 5.99 0.23 7.70
N HIS A 161 7.01 0.50 6.89
CA HIS A 161 7.02 1.69 6.00
C HIS A 161 6.75 3.04 6.72
N ALA A 162 7.03 3.11 8.02
CA ALA A 162 6.67 4.26 8.86
C ALA A 162 7.66 5.44 8.72
N TYR A 163 7.85 5.95 7.49
CA TYR A 163 8.82 6.99 7.14
C TYR A 163 8.35 7.83 5.93
N PRO A 164 8.93 9.02 5.67
CA PRO A 164 8.55 9.84 4.52
C PRO A 164 8.76 9.13 3.18
N GLY A 165 7.66 8.98 2.44
CA GLY A 165 7.61 8.23 1.18
C GLY A 165 7.42 6.72 1.35
N GLY A 166 7.21 6.25 2.58
CA GLY A 166 6.89 4.86 2.87
C GLY A 166 5.58 4.40 2.22
N LEU A 167 4.60 5.30 2.01
CA LEU A 167 3.39 4.95 1.27
C LEU A 167 3.70 4.56 -0.18
N VAL A 168 4.64 5.27 -0.81
CA VAL A 168 5.05 4.98 -2.19
C VAL A 168 5.70 3.60 -2.29
N THR A 169 6.64 3.30 -1.38
CA THR A 169 7.33 2.01 -1.39
C THR A 169 6.38 0.86 -1.05
N HIS A 170 5.47 1.07 -0.09
CA HIS A 170 4.39 0.16 0.27
C HIS A 170 3.50 -0.16 -0.94
N THR A 171 2.87 0.85 -1.53
CA THR A 171 1.95 0.64 -2.66
C THR A 171 2.67 0.06 -3.88
N ALA A 172 3.93 0.44 -4.14
CA ALA A 172 4.70 -0.12 -5.24
C ALA A 172 5.01 -1.61 -5.02
N ALA A 173 5.44 -2.00 -3.83
CA ALA A 173 5.69 -3.40 -3.49
C ALA A 173 4.41 -4.23 -3.62
N ASN A 174 3.31 -3.73 -3.06
CA ASN A 174 2.04 -4.47 -3.05
C ASN A 174 1.48 -4.62 -4.45
N LEU A 175 1.61 -3.60 -5.30
CA LEU A 175 1.22 -3.70 -6.72
C LEU A 175 2.08 -4.71 -7.49
N HIS A 176 3.39 -4.77 -7.23
CA HIS A 176 4.25 -5.80 -7.82
C HIS A 176 3.81 -7.21 -7.41
N ILE A 177 3.47 -7.42 -6.14
CA ILE A 177 2.97 -8.70 -5.62
C ILE A 177 1.64 -9.05 -6.28
N SER A 178 0.70 -8.11 -6.35
CA SER A 178 -0.62 -8.33 -6.96
C SER A 178 -0.53 -8.70 -8.44
N GLU A 179 0.34 -8.05 -9.21
CA GLU A 179 0.60 -8.39 -10.61
C GLU A 179 1.23 -9.78 -10.77
N ALA A 180 2.13 -10.16 -9.85
CA ALA A 180 2.72 -11.50 -9.85
C ALA A 180 1.70 -12.59 -9.53
N ILE A 181 0.79 -12.34 -8.58
CA ILE A 181 -0.33 -13.25 -8.25
C ILE A 181 -1.31 -13.32 -9.41
N TYR A 182 -1.68 -12.18 -10.00
CA TYR A 182 -2.50 -12.12 -11.21
C TYR A 182 -1.91 -12.98 -12.34
N ALA A 183 -0.62 -12.82 -12.62
CA ALA A 183 0.09 -13.60 -13.64
C ALA A 183 0.09 -15.09 -13.29
N SER A 184 0.36 -15.44 -12.03
CA SER A 184 0.36 -16.84 -11.56
C SER A 184 -1.00 -17.50 -11.76
N TYR A 185 -2.10 -16.83 -11.39
CA TYR A 185 -3.44 -17.37 -11.58
C TYR A 185 -3.84 -17.50 -13.04
N LYS A 186 -3.44 -16.54 -13.88
CA LYS A 186 -3.63 -16.62 -15.32
C LYS A 186 -2.85 -17.78 -15.93
N ASP A 187 -1.56 -17.91 -15.62
CA ASP A 187 -0.65 -18.82 -16.32
C ASP A 187 -0.80 -20.27 -15.82
N VAL A 188 -1.11 -20.47 -14.54
CA VAL A 188 -1.27 -21.81 -13.94
C VAL A 188 -2.69 -22.33 -14.08
N TYR A 189 -3.70 -21.49 -13.85
CA TYR A 189 -5.11 -21.92 -13.81
C TYR A 189 -5.94 -21.45 -15.01
N GLY A 190 -5.39 -20.63 -15.90
CA GLY A 190 -6.14 -20.06 -17.03
C GLY A 190 -7.16 -19.01 -16.61
N PHE A 191 -7.02 -18.39 -15.43
CA PHE A 191 -8.02 -17.43 -14.95
C PHE A 191 -8.09 -16.17 -15.82
N ALA A 192 -9.32 -15.72 -16.09
CA ALA A 192 -9.61 -14.48 -16.82
C ALA A 192 -9.92 -13.33 -15.83
N LEU A 193 -8.96 -12.99 -14.98
CA LEU A 193 -9.06 -11.89 -14.02
C LEU A 193 -9.12 -10.52 -14.74
N ASP A 194 -9.90 -9.58 -14.22
CA ASP A 194 -9.85 -8.18 -14.65
C ASP A 194 -8.62 -7.48 -14.08
N ARG A 195 -7.57 -7.36 -14.90
CA ARG A 195 -6.33 -6.69 -14.50
C ARG A 195 -6.54 -5.25 -14.04
N ASP A 196 -7.46 -4.51 -14.65
CA ASP A 196 -7.73 -3.13 -14.23
C ASP A 196 -8.23 -3.11 -12.78
N THR A 197 -9.08 -4.08 -12.41
CA THR A 197 -9.57 -4.21 -11.03
C THR A 197 -8.43 -4.50 -10.07
N VAL A 198 -7.52 -5.42 -10.41
CA VAL A 198 -6.32 -5.73 -9.59
C VAL A 198 -5.44 -4.49 -9.40
N VAL A 199 -5.11 -3.78 -10.48
CA VAL A 199 -4.25 -2.60 -10.43
C VAL A 199 -4.91 -1.49 -9.62
N VAL A 200 -6.15 -1.15 -9.95
CA VAL A 200 -6.86 -0.02 -9.30
C VAL A 200 -7.12 -0.32 -7.83
N SER A 201 -7.57 -1.53 -7.47
CA SER A 201 -7.82 -1.87 -6.07
C SER A 201 -6.55 -1.78 -5.24
N GLN A 202 -5.43 -2.31 -5.75
CA GLN A 202 -4.16 -2.27 -5.03
C GLN A 202 -3.57 -0.85 -4.99
N MET A 203 -3.73 -0.04 -6.02
CA MET A 203 -3.24 1.35 -5.97
C MET A 203 -4.05 2.22 -5.00
N LEU A 204 -5.31 1.86 -4.76
CA LEU A 204 -6.23 2.65 -3.93
C LEU A 204 -6.40 2.13 -2.50
N HIS A 205 -6.00 0.89 -2.16
CA HIS A 205 -6.29 0.29 -0.84
C HIS A 205 -5.94 1.19 0.35
N ASP A 206 -4.79 1.86 0.28
CA ASP A 206 -4.28 2.74 1.33
C ASP A 206 -4.25 4.22 0.95
N LEU A 207 -5.07 4.63 -0.04
CA LEU A 207 -5.01 5.98 -0.63
C LEU A 207 -5.18 7.10 0.39
N HIS A 208 -5.84 6.84 1.53
CA HIS A 208 -6.19 7.84 2.53
C HIS A 208 -5.17 8.01 3.66
N LYS A 209 -4.07 7.24 3.63
CA LYS A 209 -2.94 7.43 4.54
C LYS A 209 -2.38 8.87 4.55
N PRO A 210 -2.34 9.63 3.43
CA PRO A 210 -1.97 11.04 3.45
C PRO A 210 -2.87 11.94 4.31
N TRP A 211 -4.16 11.63 4.44
CA TRP A 211 -5.07 12.39 5.29
C TRP A 211 -5.05 11.90 6.75
N VAL A 212 -4.88 10.60 6.98
CA VAL A 212 -4.90 10.01 8.33
C VAL A 212 -3.60 10.20 9.10
N PHE A 213 -2.46 9.89 8.46
CA PHE A 213 -1.14 9.89 9.09
C PHE A 213 -0.36 11.17 8.80
N GLN A 214 -0.94 12.30 9.21
CA GLN A 214 -0.31 13.62 9.01
C GLN A 214 0.94 13.76 9.86
N TRP A 215 2.00 14.34 9.28
CA TRP A 215 3.23 14.65 10.01
C TRP A 215 3.00 15.72 11.08
N GLU A 216 3.47 15.45 12.29
CA GLU A 216 3.41 16.36 13.43
C GLU A 216 4.71 17.16 13.59
N GLY A 217 4.71 18.20 14.43
CA GLY A 217 5.90 19.03 14.69
C GLY A 217 7.09 18.27 15.29
N SER A 218 6.82 17.13 15.94
CA SER A 218 7.82 16.18 16.44
C SER A 218 8.47 15.35 15.33
N GLY A 219 7.95 15.37 14.10
CA GLY A 219 8.37 14.48 13.01
C GLY A 219 7.77 13.07 13.08
N ALA A 220 7.00 12.73 14.12
CA ALA A 220 6.14 11.56 14.11
C ALA A 220 4.88 11.82 13.26
N CYS A 221 4.09 10.78 12.97
CA CYS A 221 2.78 10.95 12.34
C CYS A 221 1.65 10.82 13.38
N ARG A 222 0.52 11.47 13.11
CA ARG A 222 -0.72 11.34 13.90
C ARG A 222 -1.05 9.86 14.13
N THR A 223 -1.48 9.55 15.36
CA THR A 223 -2.03 8.23 15.70
C THR A 223 -3.36 8.01 15.00
N GLU A 224 -3.47 6.91 14.27
CA GLU A 224 -4.71 6.47 13.64
C GLU A 224 -5.75 6.01 14.67
N LEU A 225 -7.03 6.31 14.40
CA LEU A 225 -8.17 5.84 15.18
C LEU A 225 -8.88 4.66 14.50
N SER A 226 -9.72 3.98 15.27
CA SER A 226 -10.51 2.83 14.78
C SER A 226 -11.82 3.29 14.13
N LEU A 227 -12.15 2.66 13.01
CA LEU A 227 -13.43 2.81 12.31
C LEU A 227 -13.83 1.45 11.72
N ALA A 228 -15.04 0.99 12.06
CA ALA A 228 -15.60 -0.31 11.69
C ALA A 228 -14.65 -1.50 12.01
N GLY A 229 -13.93 -1.42 13.13
CA GLY A 229 -13.05 -2.48 13.61
C GLY A 229 -11.69 -2.56 12.90
N THR A 230 -11.35 -1.58 12.05
CA THR A 230 -10.03 -1.44 11.41
C THR A 230 -9.51 -0.01 11.57
N GLY A 231 -8.32 0.28 11.03
CA GLY A 231 -7.79 1.64 10.95
C GLY A 231 -8.65 2.54 10.05
N GLU A 232 -8.93 3.77 10.49
CA GLU A 232 -9.80 4.71 9.77
C GLU A 232 -9.37 4.99 8.32
N HIS A 233 -8.08 4.86 7.99
CA HIS A 233 -7.61 5.04 6.60
C HIS A 233 -8.28 4.09 5.61
N HIS A 234 -8.60 2.86 6.02
CA HIS A 234 -9.18 1.87 5.11
C HIS A 234 -10.60 2.26 4.72
N VAL A 235 -11.46 2.49 5.71
CA VAL A 235 -12.87 2.82 5.49
C VAL A 235 -13.00 4.19 4.81
N LEU A 236 -12.22 5.18 5.22
CA LEU A 236 -12.23 6.49 4.56
C LEU A 236 -11.68 6.40 3.12
N GLY A 237 -10.68 5.55 2.87
CA GLY A 237 -10.18 5.28 1.52
C GLY A 237 -11.22 4.60 0.62
N VAL A 238 -11.99 3.65 1.15
CA VAL A 238 -13.11 3.03 0.42
C VAL A 238 -14.20 4.08 0.14
N ALA A 239 -14.55 4.92 1.12
CA ALA A 239 -15.51 6.01 0.95
C ALA A 239 -15.06 7.03 -0.12
N GLU A 240 -13.77 7.36 -0.17
CA GLU A 240 -13.22 8.25 -1.19
C GLU A 240 -13.36 7.66 -2.60
N SER A 241 -13.13 6.35 -2.76
CA SER A 241 -13.33 5.68 -4.05
C SER A 241 -14.80 5.68 -4.48
N ILE A 242 -15.73 5.51 -3.54
CA ILE A 242 -17.18 5.60 -3.80
C ILE A 242 -17.56 7.01 -4.25
N VAL A 243 -17.16 8.06 -3.52
CA VAL A 243 -17.56 9.45 -3.86
C VAL A 243 -16.95 9.92 -5.18
N ARG A 244 -15.75 9.45 -5.52
CA ARG A 244 -15.13 9.68 -6.85
C ARG A 244 -15.74 8.83 -7.96
N GLY A 245 -16.64 7.91 -7.61
CA GLY A 245 -17.37 7.04 -8.52
C GLY A 245 -16.47 6.05 -9.26
N VAL A 246 -15.46 5.51 -8.55
CA VAL A 246 -14.71 4.33 -9.00
C VAL A 246 -15.70 3.18 -9.20
N PRO A 247 -15.55 2.35 -10.26
CA PRO A 247 -16.47 1.23 -10.50
C PRO A 247 -16.61 0.30 -9.29
N ALA A 248 -17.84 -0.09 -8.96
CA ALA A 248 -18.15 -0.87 -7.75
C ALA A 248 -17.30 -2.14 -7.59
N ARG A 249 -17.03 -2.87 -8.69
CA ARG A 249 -16.15 -4.05 -8.67
C ARG A 249 -14.73 -3.77 -8.15
N MET A 250 -14.21 -2.56 -8.43
CA MET A 250 -12.89 -2.12 -7.97
C MET A 250 -12.94 -1.65 -6.52
N VAL A 251 -14.02 -0.98 -6.11
CA VAL A 251 -14.24 -0.59 -4.71
C VAL A 251 -14.39 -1.82 -3.81
N VAL A 252 -15.14 -2.84 -4.24
CA VAL A 252 -15.28 -4.10 -3.50
C VAL A 252 -13.94 -4.81 -3.40
N ALA A 253 -13.15 -4.88 -4.49
CA ALA A 253 -11.81 -5.45 -4.45
C ALA A 253 -10.86 -4.66 -3.53
N GLN A 254 -10.94 -3.32 -3.52
CA GLN A 254 -10.16 -2.45 -2.63
C GLN A 254 -10.52 -2.72 -1.16
N ALA A 255 -11.81 -2.82 -0.84
CA ALA A 255 -12.28 -3.12 0.51
C ALA A 255 -11.74 -4.47 1.01
N CYS A 256 -11.43 -5.41 0.11
CA CYS A 256 -10.83 -6.69 0.46
C CYS A 256 -9.32 -6.63 0.80
N ALA A 257 -8.67 -5.47 0.78
CA ALA A 257 -7.23 -5.41 1.09
C ALA A 257 -6.92 -5.95 2.49
N HIS A 258 -7.67 -5.52 3.51
CA HIS A 258 -7.39 -5.89 4.90
C HIS A 258 -8.07 -7.19 5.36
N ASN A 259 -9.03 -7.72 4.62
CA ASN A 259 -9.60 -9.07 4.82
C ASN A 259 -10.37 -9.51 3.56
N HIS A 260 -10.71 -10.79 3.42
CA HIS A 260 -11.25 -11.37 2.19
C HIS A 260 -12.52 -12.18 2.45
N PRO A 261 -13.36 -12.47 1.42
CA PRO A 261 -14.59 -13.24 1.62
C PRO A 261 -14.34 -14.76 1.57
N GLY A 262 -13.30 -15.23 2.28
CA GLY A 262 -12.93 -16.66 2.35
C GLY A 262 -13.73 -17.45 3.37
N SER A 263 -14.29 -16.78 4.37
CA SER A 263 -15.21 -17.33 5.36
C SER A 263 -16.35 -16.33 5.64
N PRO A 264 -17.48 -16.77 6.24
CA PRO A 264 -18.54 -15.85 6.64
C PRO A 264 -18.08 -14.77 7.63
N ALA A 265 -17.16 -15.09 8.54
CA ALA A 265 -16.66 -14.14 9.54
C ALA A 265 -15.74 -13.08 8.90
N ASP A 266 -14.91 -13.48 7.95
CA ASP A 266 -14.02 -12.58 7.24
C ASP A 266 -14.80 -11.68 6.27
N GLU A 267 -15.77 -12.25 5.55
CA GLU A 267 -16.66 -11.48 4.68
C GLU A 267 -17.46 -10.44 5.46
N ALA A 268 -17.94 -10.76 6.66
CA ALA A 268 -18.68 -9.83 7.50
C ALA A 268 -17.88 -8.56 7.84
N GLN A 269 -16.55 -8.66 7.96
CA GLN A 269 -15.69 -7.48 8.16
C GLN A 269 -15.68 -6.59 6.92
N VAL A 270 -15.48 -7.17 5.73
CA VAL A 270 -15.51 -6.43 4.46
C VAL A 270 -16.87 -5.76 4.22
N VAL A 271 -17.96 -6.47 4.51
CA VAL A 271 -19.32 -5.92 4.46
C VAL A 271 -19.48 -4.75 5.42
N GLY A 272 -18.95 -4.86 6.65
CA GLY A 272 -18.95 -3.77 7.64
C GLY A 272 -18.23 -2.52 7.14
N TRP A 273 -17.08 -2.67 6.48
CA TRP A 273 -16.33 -1.56 5.92
C TRP A 273 -17.06 -0.88 4.75
N LEU A 274 -17.66 -1.65 3.85
CA LEU A 274 -18.47 -1.11 2.75
C LEU A 274 -19.72 -0.39 3.27
N LYS A 275 -20.36 -0.89 4.35
CA LYS A 275 -21.47 -0.20 5.03
C LYS A 275 -21.02 1.12 5.63
N ALA A 276 -19.94 1.10 6.42
CA ALA A 276 -19.40 2.32 7.03
C ALA A 276 -19.02 3.37 5.98
N ALA A 277 -18.34 2.95 4.91
CA ALA A 277 -17.99 3.83 3.80
C ALA A 277 -19.24 4.38 3.08
N SER A 278 -20.28 3.56 2.90
CA SER A 278 -21.53 3.98 2.27
C SER A 278 -22.32 4.97 3.13
N ILE A 279 -22.30 4.81 4.46
CA ILE A 279 -22.87 5.77 5.43
C ILE A 279 -22.15 7.12 5.31
N ILE A 280 -20.81 7.12 5.26
CA ILE A 280 -20.00 8.33 5.13
C ILE A 280 -20.34 9.10 3.85
N VAL A 281 -20.56 8.40 2.74
CA VAL A 281 -20.87 9.02 1.44
C VAL A 281 -22.36 9.32 1.27
N GLY A 282 -23.23 8.71 2.07
CA GLY A 282 -24.69 8.83 1.95
C GLY A 282 -25.27 8.07 0.74
N VAL A 283 -24.71 6.90 0.42
CA VAL A 283 -25.19 6.04 -0.68
C VAL A 283 -25.79 4.73 -0.19
N ASP A 284 -26.74 4.20 -0.94
CA ASP A 284 -27.27 2.85 -0.74
C ASP A 284 -26.26 1.83 -1.32
N PRO A 285 -25.64 0.97 -0.49
CA PRO A 285 -24.59 0.06 -0.94
C PRO A 285 -25.08 -1.02 -1.90
N GLU A 286 -26.35 -1.40 -1.85
CA GLU A 286 -26.92 -2.41 -2.75
C GLU A 286 -27.16 -1.80 -4.14
N LYS A 287 -27.78 -0.61 -4.17
CA LYS A 287 -28.00 0.13 -5.43
C LYS A 287 -26.69 0.57 -6.09
N ALA A 288 -25.66 0.84 -5.28
CA ALA A 288 -24.32 1.13 -5.77
C ALA A 288 -23.57 -0.13 -6.26
N GLY A 289 -24.12 -1.33 -6.07
CA GLY A 289 -23.48 -2.59 -6.46
C GLY A 289 -22.29 -3.00 -5.58
N LEU A 290 -22.19 -2.42 -4.37
CA LEU A 290 -21.13 -2.70 -3.40
C LEU A 290 -21.47 -3.94 -2.56
N LEU A 291 -22.75 -4.19 -2.29
CA LEU A 291 -23.25 -5.35 -1.55
C LEU A 291 -24.29 -6.11 -2.37
N ALA A 292 -24.45 -7.40 -2.07
CA ALA A 292 -25.54 -8.20 -2.63
C ALA A 292 -26.91 -7.74 -2.11
N PRO A 293 -28.02 -8.10 -2.79
CA PRO A 293 -29.36 -7.84 -2.29
C PRO A 293 -29.55 -8.31 -0.85
N GLY A 294 -30.09 -7.45 0.02
CA GLY A 294 -30.22 -7.67 1.46
C GLY A 294 -28.99 -7.30 2.30
N GLY A 295 -27.89 -6.85 1.67
CA GLY A 295 -26.77 -6.18 2.35
C GLY A 295 -25.98 -7.05 3.33
N ALA A 296 -26.12 -8.37 3.27
CA ALA A 296 -25.51 -9.31 4.20
C ALA A 296 -24.16 -9.88 3.70
N THR A 297 -23.92 -9.86 2.39
CA THR A 297 -22.72 -10.42 1.75
C THR A 297 -22.19 -9.48 0.68
N LEU A 298 -20.97 -9.77 0.19
CA LEU A 298 -20.48 -9.17 -1.04
C LEU A 298 -21.30 -9.67 -2.25
N PRO A 299 -21.26 -8.96 -3.40
CA PRO A 299 -21.92 -9.39 -4.63
C PRO A 299 -21.51 -10.81 -5.04
N LEU A 300 -22.49 -11.61 -5.48
CA LEU A 300 -22.28 -12.96 -5.98
C LEU A 300 -22.23 -12.99 -7.52
N PRO A 301 -21.37 -13.83 -8.13
CA PRO A 301 -20.31 -14.61 -7.47
C PRO A 301 -19.19 -13.71 -6.95
N ARG A 302 -18.55 -14.13 -5.85
CA ARG A 302 -17.39 -13.42 -5.27
C ARG A 302 -16.27 -13.36 -6.30
N ARG A 303 -15.79 -12.15 -6.55
CA ARG A 303 -14.77 -11.88 -7.55
C ARG A 303 -13.37 -12.17 -7.01
N MET A 304 -12.57 -12.88 -7.79
CA MET A 304 -11.22 -13.31 -7.40
C MET A 304 -10.28 -12.12 -7.18
N GLU A 305 -10.52 -10.97 -7.84
CA GLU A 305 -9.65 -9.79 -7.72
C GLU A 305 -9.61 -9.23 -6.29
N GLY A 306 -10.66 -9.42 -5.48
CA GLY A 306 -10.62 -9.08 -4.06
C GLY A 306 -9.64 -9.94 -3.26
N PHE A 307 -9.50 -11.23 -3.59
CA PHE A 307 -8.49 -12.10 -2.99
C PHE A 307 -7.07 -11.72 -3.45
N VAL A 308 -6.92 -11.34 -4.72
CA VAL A 308 -5.62 -10.85 -5.23
C VAL A 308 -5.21 -9.56 -4.51
N CYS A 309 -6.13 -8.62 -4.29
CA CYS A 309 -5.87 -7.41 -3.52
C CYS A 309 -5.46 -7.71 -2.08
N HIS A 310 -6.16 -8.66 -1.43
CA HIS A 310 -5.82 -9.09 -0.07
C HIS A 310 -4.40 -9.66 0.02
N LEU A 311 -4.08 -10.63 -0.84
CA LEU A 311 -2.77 -11.28 -0.85
C LEU A 311 -1.65 -10.32 -1.29
N GLY A 312 -1.97 -9.38 -2.17
CA GLY A 312 -1.09 -8.30 -2.58
C GLY A 312 -0.63 -7.40 -1.44
N ASP A 313 -1.50 -7.22 -0.45
CA ASP A 313 -1.26 -6.39 0.73
C ASP A 313 -0.51 -7.11 1.86
N HIS A 314 -0.02 -8.35 1.65
CA HIS A 314 0.60 -9.17 2.71
C HIS A 314 2.09 -8.91 2.96
N ASP A 315 2.68 -7.85 2.39
CA ASP A 315 4.09 -7.54 2.61
C ASP A 315 4.41 -7.31 4.11
N TRP A 316 3.41 -6.89 4.90
CA TRP A 316 3.47 -6.73 6.36
C TRP A 316 3.96 -7.97 7.11
N VAL A 317 3.78 -9.18 6.55
CA VAL A 317 4.29 -10.43 7.14
C VAL A 317 5.81 -10.35 7.36
N PHE A 318 6.53 -9.69 6.45
CA PHE A 318 7.96 -9.43 6.57
C PHE A 318 8.26 -8.03 7.11
N THR A 319 7.57 -7.00 6.61
CA THR A 319 7.98 -5.61 6.86
C THR A 319 7.68 -5.15 8.29
N VAL A 320 6.68 -5.71 8.97
CA VAL A 320 6.38 -5.41 10.40
C VAL A 320 7.50 -5.87 11.35
N PRO A 321 7.92 -7.14 11.37
CA PRO A 321 9.02 -7.55 12.23
C PRO A 321 10.34 -6.85 11.87
N ALA A 322 10.60 -6.60 10.57
CA ALA A 322 11.76 -5.83 10.13
C ALA A 322 11.77 -4.40 10.71
N ALA A 323 10.63 -3.70 10.65
CA ALA A 323 10.49 -2.36 11.21
C ALA A 323 10.73 -2.33 12.72
N LYS A 324 10.15 -3.27 13.47
CA LYS A 324 10.37 -3.37 14.92
C LYS A 324 11.86 -3.52 15.26
N ALA A 325 12.55 -4.41 14.55
CA ALA A 325 13.98 -4.63 14.77
C ALA A 325 14.81 -3.40 14.41
N MET A 326 14.57 -2.80 13.24
CA MET A 326 15.41 -1.71 12.73
C MET A 326 15.15 -0.38 13.44
N ILE A 327 13.92 -0.10 13.90
CA ILE A 327 13.63 1.12 14.69
C ILE A 327 14.41 1.08 16.01
N ALA A 328 14.41 -0.07 16.70
CA ALA A 328 15.15 -0.24 17.95
C ALA A 328 16.67 -0.11 17.72
N GLU A 329 17.22 -0.84 16.75
CA GLU A 329 18.64 -0.81 16.44
C GLU A 329 19.12 0.58 15.99
N LEU A 330 18.30 1.31 15.21
CA LEU A 330 18.63 2.67 14.82
C LEU A 330 18.63 3.63 16.02
N GLY A 331 17.76 3.41 17.01
CA GLY A 331 17.75 4.14 18.27
C GLY A 331 19.04 3.95 19.06
N ASP A 332 19.51 2.72 19.21
CA ASP A 332 20.78 2.43 19.89
C ASP A 332 21.97 3.05 19.14
N LEU A 333 21.98 2.92 17.81
CA LEU A 333 23.02 3.50 16.97
C LEU A 333 23.05 5.05 17.04
N ALA A 334 21.88 5.69 17.11
CA ALA A 334 21.75 7.14 17.22
C ALA A 334 22.43 7.68 18.48
N LYS A 335 22.27 6.99 19.61
CA LYS A 335 22.98 7.30 20.87
C LYS A 335 24.48 7.07 20.74
N GLU A 336 24.88 5.91 20.23
CA GLU A 336 26.29 5.50 20.17
C GLU A 336 27.15 6.35 19.25
N ARG A 337 26.59 6.85 18.13
CA ARG A 337 27.41 7.44 17.04
C ARG A 337 26.98 8.81 16.55
N TYR A 338 25.78 9.26 16.92
CA TYR A 338 25.22 10.52 16.42
C TYR A 338 24.92 11.52 17.55
N GLY A 339 25.17 11.15 18.82
CA GLY A 339 24.93 12.03 19.96
C GLY A 339 23.45 12.36 20.19
N ILE A 340 22.54 11.49 19.74
CA ILE A 340 21.10 11.65 19.92
C ILE A 340 20.66 10.80 21.11
N ASP A 341 20.64 11.38 22.30
CA ASP A 341 20.35 10.66 23.55
C ASP A 341 18.86 10.32 23.71
N ASP A 342 17.98 11.26 23.36
CA ASP A 342 16.53 11.08 23.43
C ASP A 342 16.00 10.42 22.14
N VAL A 343 15.60 9.16 22.25
CA VAL A 343 15.01 8.34 21.17
C VAL A 343 13.52 8.06 21.40
N SER A 344 12.86 8.86 22.24
CA SER A 344 11.42 8.80 22.45
C SER A 344 10.65 9.24 21.20
N ALA A 345 9.37 8.86 21.10
CA ALA A 345 8.50 9.29 20.01
C ALA A 345 8.26 10.82 19.97
N SER A 346 8.53 11.54 21.06
CA SER A 346 8.46 13.01 21.12
C SER A 346 9.75 13.70 20.65
N SER A 347 10.85 12.96 20.49
CA SER A 347 12.14 13.52 20.11
C SER A 347 12.17 13.93 18.65
N LYS A 348 12.11 15.24 18.40
CA LYS A 348 12.22 15.77 17.03
C LYS A 348 13.54 15.40 16.36
N HIS A 349 14.65 15.41 17.11
CA HIS A 349 15.95 15.06 16.57
C HIS A 349 16.01 13.60 16.13
N PHE A 350 15.61 12.67 17.01
CA PHE A 350 15.60 11.26 16.65
C PHE A 350 14.61 10.97 15.52
N ASN A 351 13.40 11.52 15.58
CA ASN A 351 12.39 11.29 14.57
C ASN A 351 12.85 11.79 13.19
N ASN A 352 13.49 12.96 13.09
CA ASN A 352 14.05 13.45 11.83
C ASN A 352 15.21 12.59 11.32
N PHE A 353 16.12 12.17 12.21
CA PHE A 353 17.18 11.23 11.88
C PHE A 353 16.64 9.90 11.35
N ARG A 354 15.73 9.28 12.10
CA ARG A 354 15.02 8.05 11.76
C ARG A 354 14.32 8.15 10.41
N ASN A 355 13.52 9.20 10.23
CA ASN A 355 12.77 9.45 9.00
C ASN A 355 13.69 9.58 7.79
N TYR A 356 14.77 10.35 7.91
CA TYR A 356 15.69 10.52 6.80
C TYR A 356 16.39 9.22 6.44
N VAL A 357 16.94 8.51 7.43
CA VAL A 357 17.63 7.22 7.22
C VAL A 357 16.71 6.22 6.53
N PHE A 358 15.50 6.03 7.05
CA PHE A 358 14.54 5.09 6.45
C PHE A 358 13.96 5.57 5.13
N SER A 359 13.81 6.87 4.90
CA SER A 359 13.43 7.39 3.59
C SER A 359 14.50 7.09 2.52
N GLN A 360 15.79 7.27 2.85
CA GLN A 360 16.87 7.08 1.87
C GLN A 360 17.22 5.60 1.62
N ALA A 361 17.18 4.75 2.65
CA ALA A 361 17.64 3.36 2.58
C ALA A 361 16.51 2.31 2.67
N THR A 362 15.29 2.69 3.02
CA THR A 362 14.20 1.81 3.45
C THR A 362 14.53 0.97 4.69
N ILE A 363 13.49 0.62 5.45
CA ILE A 363 13.63 -0.27 6.61
C ILE A 363 14.08 -1.66 6.13
N GLU A 364 13.51 -2.12 5.02
CA GLU A 364 13.66 -3.46 4.47
C GLU A 364 15.10 -3.71 4.00
N SER A 365 15.72 -2.74 3.33
CA SER A 365 17.09 -2.90 2.84
C SER A 365 18.13 -2.78 3.97
N LEU A 366 17.83 -1.98 5.00
CA LEU A 366 18.62 -1.97 6.23
C LEU A 366 18.49 -3.29 6.98
N TYR A 367 17.29 -3.88 7.02
CA TYR A 367 17.08 -5.20 7.60
C TYR A 367 17.82 -6.30 6.83
N GLU A 368 17.76 -6.32 5.49
CA GLU A 368 18.58 -7.22 4.66
C GLU A 368 20.06 -7.08 5.03
N THR A 369 20.55 -5.83 5.10
CA THR A 369 21.94 -5.55 5.44
C THR A 369 22.30 -6.06 6.84
N TYR A 370 21.43 -5.81 7.82
CA TYR A 370 21.62 -6.28 9.19
C TYR A 370 21.63 -7.81 9.26
N ALA A 371 20.69 -8.48 8.59
CA ALA A 371 20.58 -9.93 8.59
C ALA A 371 21.78 -10.61 7.91
N VAL A 372 22.36 -10.01 6.88
CA VAL A 372 23.47 -10.59 6.11
C VAL A 372 24.84 -10.20 6.66
N LYS A 373 25.01 -8.95 7.14
CA LYS A 373 26.31 -8.37 7.51
C LYS A 373 26.40 -8.00 8.99
N GLY A 374 25.37 -8.30 9.78
CA GLY A 374 25.28 -7.98 11.20
C GLY A 374 25.23 -6.48 11.49
N ARG A 375 25.32 -6.16 12.79
CA ARG A 375 25.29 -4.79 13.32
C ARG A 375 26.31 -3.85 12.68
N ALA A 376 27.52 -4.35 12.42
CA ALA A 376 28.58 -3.56 11.78
C ALA A 376 28.20 -3.15 10.34
N GLY A 377 27.59 -4.06 9.58
CA GLY A 377 27.07 -3.77 8.24
C GLY A 377 25.94 -2.75 8.26
N PHE A 378 24.99 -2.90 9.21
CA PHE A 378 23.92 -1.93 9.42
C PHE A 378 24.46 -0.53 9.75
N ALA A 379 25.38 -0.42 10.72
CA ALA A 379 25.98 0.86 11.09
C ALA A 379 26.73 1.52 9.91
N SER A 380 27.42 0.72 9.10
CA SER A 380 28.08 1.19 7.88
C SER A 380 27.08 1.70 6.82
N ALA A 381 25.95 0.99 6.64
CA ALA A 381 24.90 1.43 5.74
C ALA A 381 24.26 2.75 6.20
N VAL A 382 23.97 2.91 7.50
CA VAL A 382 23.46 4.17 8.05
C VAL A 382 24.49 5.31 7.88
N ALA A 383 25.78 5.04 8.13
CA ALA A 383 26.85 6.02 7.92
C ALA A 383 27.01 6.45 6.44
N GLY A 384 26.62 5.57 5.50
CA GLY A 384 26.54 5.87 4.07
C GLY A 384 25.38 6.80 3.70
N VAL A 385 24.39 6.98 4.58
CA VAL A 385 23.24 7.88 4.40
C VAL A 385 23.45 9.20 5.15
N VAL A 386 23.82 9.12 6.43
CA VAL A 386 24.10 10.26 7.31
C VAL A 386 25.48 10.07 7.91
N ARG A 387 26.36 11.04 7.74
CA ARG A 387 27.69 11.00 8.36
C ARG A 387 27.56 11.18 9.87
N PRO A 388 28.23 10.35 10.69
CA PRO A 388 28.41 10.61 12.12
C PRO A 388 28.96 12.02 12.35
N ALA A 389 28.65 12.58 13.52
CA ALA A 389 29.11 13.91 13.94
C ALA A 389 30.64 13.99 14.06
#